data_AF-A0A8H5T9X5-F1
#
_entry.id   AF-A0A8H5T9X5-F1
#
_cell.length_a   1.000
_cell.length_b   1.000
_cell.length_c   1.000
_cell.angle_alpha   90.00
_cell.angle_beta   90.00
_cell.angle_gamma   90.00
#
_symmetry.space_group_name_H-M   'P 1'
#
loop_
_entity.id
_entity.type
_entity.pdbx_description
1 polymer ?
#
loop_
_entity_poly.entity_id
_entity_poly.type
_entity_poly.pdbx_seq_one_letter_code
_entity_poly.pdbx_strand_id
1 'polypeptide(L)'
;MYGSRSTIDSYGDSMMVSPEAMRAQTFVPETGHETEFSFDQTPTYLFRVYDPASPGITSTEEVTSQAMHDRYKQAESDVTDLLSLPPGDAAKRLSHHLSWVYYHEKHCNLMSWSSSLLFVLQYGLFRHVKVKQTPLSEIQLIMIDTREFPKQTFLRDLDAIQYFLPYSTGEAVTQPGGRWLDLEALKKKREADMYFGEYLTQGRLDIRGKYQELNVSNIKYDPMSEKMAELKQFREVMESVKRDRTESLLTQSLSAMEKLTV
;
A
#
# COMPACT_ATOMS: atom_id res chain seq x y z
N MET A 1 -50.93 -30.35 28.69
CA MET A 1 -50.32 -31.70 28.56
C MET A 1 -49.62 -31.77 27.23
N TYR A 2 -48.31 -32.04 27.24
CA TYR A 2 -47.44 -32.65 26.20
C TYR A 2 -47.54 -32.13 24.75
N GLY A 3 -46.47 -31.83 24.02
CA GLY A 3 -45.06 -32.11 24.22
C GLY A 3 -44.31 -31.76 22.93
N SER A 4 -43.04 -31.39 23.10
CA SER A 4 -42.03 -31.09 22.09
C SER A 4 -41.90 -32.13 20.96
N ARG A 5 -41.63 -31.66 19.74
CA ARG A 5 -40.67 -32.32 18.83
C ARG A 5 -39.82 -31.29 18.11
N SER A 6 -38.52 -31.46 18.32
CA SER A 6 -37.39 -30.78 17.71
C SER A 6 -37.27 -31.09 16.23
N THR A 7 -37.00 -30.08 15.43
CA THR A 7 -36.15 -30.19 14.24
C THR A 7 -35.07 -29.13 14.38
N ILE A 8 -33.87 -29.61 14.74
CA ILE A 8 -32.63 -28.85 14.68
C ILE A 8 -32.31 -28.73 13.20
N ASP A 9 -32.54 -27.57 12.62
CA ASP A 9 -31.94 -27.20 11.35
C ASP A 9 -30.60 -26.53 11.65
N SER A 10 -29.55 -27.35 11.55
CA SER A 10 -28.17 -26.89 11.47
C SER A 10 -27.94 -26.25 10.11
N TYR A 11 -27.97 -24.92 10.05
CA TYR A 11 -27.50 -24.18 8.89
C TYR A 11 -26.37 -23.23 9.28
N GLY A 12 -25.23 -23.44 8.62
CA GLY A 12 -24.19 -22.43 8.44
C GLY A 12 -23.13 -22.44 9.53
N ASP A 13 -22.31 -23.47 9.54
CA ASP A 13 -20.93 -23.36 10.00
C ASP A 13 -20.30 -22.17 9.25
N SER A 14 -20.18 -21.04 9.94
CA SER A 14 -19.45 -19.88 9.45
C SER A 14 -18.05 -20.39 9.15
N MET A 15 -17.67 -20.43 7.87
CA MET A 15 -16.29 -20.63 7.46
C MET A 15 -15.44 -19.51 8.07
N MET A 16 -15.05 -19.70 9.33
CA MET A 16 -13.98 -18.96 9.95
C MET A 16 -12.73 -19.36 9.19
N VAL A 17 -12.29 -18.45 8.31
CA VAL A 17 -10.95 -18.47 7.72
C VAL A 17 -9.96 -18.76 8.87
N SER A 18 -9.16 -19.81 8.72
CA SER A 18 -8.34 -20.30 9.83
C SER A 18 -7.39 -19.20 10.35
N PRO A 19 -7.00 -19.21 11.63
CA PRO A 19 -6.00 -18.28 12.16
C PRO A 19 -4.66 -18.29 11.40
N GLU A 20 -4.35 -19.37 10.68
CA GLU A 20 -3.17 -19.47 9.81
C GLU A 20 -3.32 -18.70 8.50
N ALA A 21 -4.53 -18.60 7.95
CA ALA A 21 -4.85 -17.71 6.84
C ALA A 21 -4.85 -16.21 7.23
N MET A 22 -4.54 -15.90 8.50
CA MET A 22 -4.34 -14.53 9.01
C MET A 22 -2.86 -14.13 9.19
N ARG A 23 -1.91 -14.94 8.72
CA ARG A 23 -0.48 -14.61 8.71
C ARG A 23 -0.13 -13.64 7.57
N ALA A 24 0.96 -12.90 7.76
CA ALA A 24 1.56 -12.12 6.68
C ALA A 24 1.77 -13.01 5.45
N GLN A 25 1.11 -12.66 4.36
CA GLN A 25 1.15 -13.45 3.14
C GLN A 25 2.37 -12.99 2.34
N THR A 26 3.44 -13.76 2.41
CA THR A 26 4.61 -13.58 1.55
C THR A 26 4.21 -13.79 0.10
N PHE A 27 4.90 -13.14 -0.82
CA PHE A 27 4.79 -13.40 -2.25
C PHE A 27 5.58 -14.65 -2.59
N VAL A 28 4.94 -15.68 -3.16
CA VAL A 28 5.58 -16.95 -3.47
C VAL A 28 5.67 -17.10 -4.99
N PRO A 29 6.86 -16.90 -5.58
CA PRO A 29 7.06 -17.14 -7.01
C PRO A 29 6.78 -18.61 -7.35
N GLU A 30 6.28 -18.85 -8.56
CA GLU A 30 6.26 -20.18 -9.14
C GLU A 30 7.68 -20.73 -9.29
N THR A 31 7.83 -22.06 -9.22
CA THR A 31 9.13 -22.73 -9.36
C THR A 31 9.78 -22.36 -10.68
N GLY A 32 11.02 -21.85 -10.62
CA GLY A 32 11.78 -21.39 -11.79
C GLY A 32 11.64 -19.90 -12.10
N HIS A 33 10.78 -19.16 -11.38
CA HIS A 33 10.58 -17.72 -11.52
C HIS A 33 11.13 -16.91 -10.32
N GLU A 34 11.87 -17.54 -9.41
CA GLU A 34 12.37 -16.90 -8.19
C GLU A 34 13.33 -15.74 -8.47
N THR A 35 14.06 -15.81 -9.60
CA THR A 35 15.04 -14.78 -10.00
C THR A 35 14.43 -13.57 -10.71
N GLU A 36 13.14 -13.62 -11.05
CA GLU A 36 12.42 -12.48 -11.65
C GLU A 36 12.11 -11.39 -10.61
N PHE A 37 12.30 -11.68 -9.32
CA PHE A 37 11.94 -10.80 -8.22
C PHE A 37 13.16 -10.52 -7.31
N SER A 38 13.42 -9.24 -7.08
CA SER A 38 14.59 -8.77 -6.33
C SER A 38 14.33 -8.72 -4.83
N PHE A 39 13.83 -9.81 -4.22
CA PHE A 39 13.48 -9.84 -2.80
C PHE A 39 14.66 -9.51 -1.86
N ASP A 40 15.88 -9.85 -2.27
CA ASP A 40 17.11 -9.56 -1.54
C ASP A 40 17.58 -8.10 -1.65
N GLN A 41 16.93 -7.28 -2.49
CA GLN A 41 17.24 -5.86 -2.68
C GLN A 41 16.21 -4.93 -2.04
N THR A 42 15.41 -5.45 -1.10
CA THR A 42 14.44 -4.63 -0.36
C THR A 42 15.17 -3.57 0.47
N PRO A 43 14.83 -2.27 0.35
CA PRO A 43 15.42 -1.20 1.15
C PRO A 43 15.23 -1.44 2.64
N THR A 44 16.21 -1.03 3.45
CA THR A 44 16.16 -1.23 4.91
C THR A 44 14.92 -0.59 5.54
N TYR A 45 14.48 0.56 5.03
CA TYR A 45 13.30 1.25 5.54
C TYR A 45 12.27 1.44 4.45
N LEU A 46 11.01 1.19 4.83
CA LEU A 46 9.84 1.51 4.02
C LEU A 46 8.90 2.40 4.82
N PHE A 47 8.21 3.28 4.10
CA PHE A 47 7.35 4.32 4.64
C PHE A 47 5.93 4.18 4.09
N ARG A 48 4.93 4.47 4.92
CA ARG A 48 3.53 4.56 4.49
C ARG A 48 2.86 5.74 5.18
N VAL A 49 2.17 6.56 4.39
CA VAL A 49 1.26 7.58 4.90
C VAL A 49 -0.16 7.06 4.91
N TYR A 50 -0.87 7.33 5.99
CA TYR A 50 -2.28 7.04 6.12
C TYR A 50 -3.02 8.14 6.89
N ASP A 51 -4.33 8.10 6.77
CA ASP A 51 -5.29 8.96 7.44
C ASP A 51 -6.61 8.18 7.64
N PRO A 52 -7.60 8.70 8.37
CA PRO A 52 -8.85 7.99 8.66
C PRO A 52 -9.67 7.53 7.44
N ALA A 53 -9.43 8.13 6.27
CA ALA A 53 -10.13 7.79 5.03
C ALA A 53 -9.30 6.85 4.14
N SER A 54 -8.14 6.38 4.59
CA SER A 54 -7.30 5.46 3.82
C SER A 54 -7.95 4.08 3.76
N PRO A 55 -7.99 3.41 2.59
CA PRO A 55 -8.48 2.04 2.50
C PRO A 55 -7.71 1.07 3.40
N GLY A 56 -8.46 0.13 3.97
CA GLY A 56 -7.93 -0.90 4.88
C GLY A 56 -7.63 -0.36 6.29
N ILE A 57 -6.86 -1.14 7.04
CA ILE A 57 -6.37 -0.74 8.36
C ILE A 57 -4.90 -0.37 8.23
N THR A 58 -4.52 0.74 8.85
CA THR A 58 -3.12 1.05 9.15
C THR A 58 -3.09 1.59 10.57
N SER A 59 -2.33 0.92 11.44
CA SER A 59 -2.25 1.21 12.87
C SER A 59 -0.85 0.90 13.38
N THR A 60 -0.65 1.06 14.68
CA THR A 60 0.56 0.65 15.41
C THR A 60 0.71 -0.87 15.53
N GLU A 61 -0.35 -1.62 15.21
CA GLU A 61 -0.35 -3.08 15.34
C GLU A 61 -0.27 -3.78 13.99
N GLU A 62 -0.96 -3.24 12.99
CA GLU A 62 -1.10 -3.89 11.70
C GLU A 62 -1.31 -2.94 10.53
N VAL A 63 -0.95 -3.44 9.36
CA VAL A 63 -1.33 -2.90 8.07
C VAL A 63 -2.10 -3.97 7.31
N THR A 64 -3.39 -3.75 7.09
CA THR A 64 -4.31 -4.76 6.53
C THR A 64 -5.02 -4.18 5.32
N SER A 65 -4.98 -4.87 4.19
CA SER A 65 -5.76 -4.48 3.01
C SER A 65 -7.26 -4.48 3.29
N GLN A 66 -8.01 -3.67 2.54
CA GLN A 66 -9.46 -3.59 2.73
C GLN A 66 -10.16 -4.91 2.42
N ALA A 67 -9.73 -5.61 1.37
CA ALA A 67 -10.19 -6.96 1.05
C ALA A 67 -10.07 -7.92 2.25
N MET A 68 -8.96 -7.87 3.00
CA MET A 68 -8.79 -8.69 4.21
C MET A 68 -9.59 -8.21 5.43
N HIS A 69 -9.86 -6.90 5.52
CA HIS A 69 -10.64 -6.32 6.60
C HIS A 69 -12.13 -6.66 6.49
N ASP A 70 -12.68 -6.62 5.27
CA ASP A 70 -14.10 -6.80 4.98
C ASP A 70 -14.49 -8.30 4.94
N ARG A 71 -14.27 -9.01 6.06
CA ARG A 71 -14.36 -10.48 6.22
C ARG A 71 -15.65 -11.15 5.73
N TYR A 72 -16.75 -10.41 5.63
CA TYR A 72 -18.06 -10.94 5.26
C TYR A 72 -18.30 -11.01 3.74
N LYS A 73 -17.35 -10.55 2.91
CA LYS A 73 -17.51 -10.45 1.45
C LYS A 73 -16.30 -10.95 0.64
N GLN A 74 -15.40 -11.71 1.24
CA GLN A 74 -14.16 -12.16 0.58
C GLN A 74 -14.46 -13.21 -0.48
N ALA A 75 -14.10 -12.90 -1.73
CA ALA A 75 -13.90 -13.94 -2.74
C ALA A 75 -12.58 -14.68 -2.46
N GLU A 76 -12.42 -15.91 -2.94
CA GLU A 76 -11.16 -16.65 -2.81
C GLU A 76 -9.97 -15.88 -3.41
N SER A 77 -10.19 -15.22 -4.54
CA SER A 77 -9.18 -14.39 -5.18
C SER A 77 -8.76 -13.20 -4.29
N ASP A 78 -9.62 -12.72 -3.38
CA ASP A 78 -9.33 -11.59 -2.50
C ASP A 78 -8.31 -11.93 -1.40
N VAL A 79 -8.03 -13.21 -1.17
CA VAL A 79 -7.05 -13.69 -0.18
C VAL A 79 -5.93 -14.52 -0.81
N THR A 80 -5.93 -14.63 -2.14
CA THR A 80 -4.92 -15.38 -2.90
C THR A 80 -3.68 -14.51 -3.13
N ASP A 81 -2.50 -15.13 -3.01
CA ASP A 81 -1.22 -14.50 -3.34
C ASP A 81 -1.26 -13.97 -4.78
N LEU A 82 -0.87 -12.70 -4.97
CA LEU A 82 -0.79 -12.06 -6.29
C LEU A 82 -0.01 -12.93 -7.30
N LEU A 83 1.07 -13.58 -6.87
CA LEU A 83 1.90 -14.42 -7.75
C LEU A 83 1.29 -15.79 -8.06
N SER A 84 0.25 -16.19 -7.33
CA SER A 84 -0.49 -17.45 -7.54
C SER A 84 -1.82 -17.26 -8.28
N LEU A 85 -2.22 -16.02 -8.58
CA LEU A 85 -3.44 -15.74 -9.36
C LEU A 85 -3.24 -16.10 -10.84
N PRO A 86 -4.34 -16.36 -11.58
CA PRO A 86 -4.28 -16.40 -13.04
C PRO A 86 -3.58 -15.14 -13.59
N PRO A 87 -2.57 -15.25 -14.49
CA PRO A 87 -1.70 -14.13 -14.82
C PRO A 87 -2.41 -12.87 -15.34
N GLY A 88 -3.50 -13.03 -16.09
CA GLY A 88 -4.32 -11.90 -16.55
C GLY A 88 -5.05 -11.18 -15.41
N ASP A 89 -5.55 -11.93 -14.42
CA ASP A 89 -6.21 -11.37 -13.23
C ASP A 89 -5.19 -10.68 -12.31
N ALA A 90 -4.00 -11.27 -12.16
CA ALA A 90 -2.89 -10.67 -11.44
C ALA A 90 -2.45 -9.35 -12.08
N ALA A 91 -2.26 -9.34 -13.41
CA ALA A 91 -1.90 -8.15 -14.17
C ALA A 91 -2.94 -7.03 -14.02
N LYS A 92 -4.23 -7.39 -14.11
CA LYS A 92 -5.35 -6.45 -13.90
C LYS A 92 -5.37 -5.91 -12.47
N ARG A 93 -5.23 -6.77 -11.46
CA ARG A 93 -5.19 -6.36 -10.05
C ARG A 93 -4.04 -5.40 -9.79
N LEU A 94 -2.83 -5.74 -10.25
CA LEU A 94 -1.65 -4.90 -10.11
C LEU A 94 -1.85 -3.54 -10.77
N SER A 95 -2.32 -3.51 -12.02
CA SER A 95 -2.59 -2.28 -12.76
C SER A 95 -3.65 -1.40 -12.07
N HIS A 96 -4.74 -2.00 -11.58
CA HIS A 96 -5.78 -1.29 -10.84
C HIS A 96 -5.24 -0.71 -9.52
N HIS A 97 -4.42 -1.47 -8.80
CA HIS A 97 -3.80 -1.04 -7.55
C HIS A 97 -2.85 0.14 -7.78
N LEU A 98 -1.93 0.02 -8.73
CA LEU A 98 -0.92 1.05 -9.01
C LEU A 98 -1.50 2.32 -9.66
N SER A 99 -2.65 2.21 -10.32
CA SER A 99 -3.39 3.35 -10.88
C SER A 99 -4.37 4.00 -9.90
N TRP A 100 -4.44 3.50 -8.65
CA TRP A 100 -5.37 3.94 -7.62
C TRP A 100 -6.84 3.99 -8.09
N VAL A 101 -7.26 2.93 -8.80
CA VAL A 101 -8.61 2.86 -9.38
C VAL A 101 -9.67 2.91 -8.29
N TYR A 102 -10.68 3.74 -8.49
CA TYR A 102 -11.76 3.85 -7.53
C TYR A 102 -12.46 2.51 -7.28
N TYR A 103 -12.69 2.15 -6.01
CA TYR A 103 -13.27 0.88 -5.55
C TYR A 103 -12.46 -0.40 -5.78
N HIS A 104 -11.23 -0.34 -6.31
CA HIS A 104 -10.43 -1.55 -6.48
C HIS A 104 -10.11 -2.23 -5.13
N GLU A 105 -10.02 -1.44 -4.05
CA GLU A 105 -9.62 -1.85 -2.70
C GLU A 105 -10.51 -2.96 -2.11
N LYS A 106 -11.77 -3.07 -2.58
CA LYS A 106 -12.71 -4.11 -2.13
C LYS A 106 -12.27 -5.52 -2.50
N HIS A 107 -11.50 -5.65 -3.59
CA HIS A 107 -11.05 -6.93 -4.14
C HIS A 107 -9.53 -6.97 -4.36
N CYS A 108 -8.82 -6.07 -3.66
CA CYS A 108 -7.38 -5.95 -3.73
C CYS A 108 -6.78 -6.23 -2.36
N ASN A 109 -5.98 -7.29 -2.28
CA ASN A 109 -5.25 -7.63 -1.06
C ASN A 109 -3.95 -6.85 -0.88
N LEU A 110 -3.60 -5.94 -1.80
CA LEU A 110 -2.32 -5.26 -1.80
C LEU A 110 -2.34 -3.99 -0.93
N MET A 111 -1.18 -3.67 -0.35
CA MET A 111 -0.94 -2.44 0.40
C MET A 111 0.39 -1.83 -0.03
N SER A 112 0.36 -0.55 -0.39
CA SER A 112 1.53 0.19 -0.85
C SER A 112 2.39 0.74 0.28
N TRP A 113 3.69 0.68 0.05
CA TRP A 113 4.77 1.29 0.79
C TRP A 113 5.67 2.04 -0.19
N SER A 114 6.47 2.98 0.30
CA SER A 114 7.48 3.67 -0.50
C SER A 114 8.83 3.61 0.20
N SER A 115 9.90 3.48 -0.56
CA SER A 115 11.27 3.65 -0.09
C SER A 115 11.72 5.11 -0.05
N SER A 116 10.88 6.05 -0.51
CA SER A 116 11.18 7.47 -0.54
C SER A 116 10.38 8.21 0.53
N LEU A 117 11.05 8.52 1.65
CA LEU A 117 10.48 9.36 2.70
C LEU A 117 9.97 10.70 2.11
N LEU A 118 10.79 11.36 1.28
CA LEU A 118 10.44 12.63 0.65
C LEU A 118 9.12 12.55 -0.13
N PHE A 119 8.94 11.50 -0.93
CA PHE A 119 7.69 11.30 -1.67
C PHE A 119 6.49 11.13 -0.74
N VAL A 120 6.61 10.28 0.28
CA VAL A 120 5.52 10.02 1.23
C VAL A 120 5.07 11.29 1.94
N LEU A 121 6.00 12.19 2.22
CA LEU A 121 5.71 13.49 2.85
C LEU A 121 5.03 14.46 1.91
N GLN A 122 5.52 14.56 0.66
CA GLN A 122 4.86 15.32 -0.40
C GLN A 122 3.43 14.80 -0.62
N TYR A 123 3.24 13.47 -0.61
CA TYR A 123 1.93 12.85 -0.73
C TYR A 123 1.03 13.16 0.46
N GLY A 124 1.54 13.14 1.70
CA GLY A 124 0.81 13.59 2.88
C GLY A 124 0.32 15.04 2.76
N LEU A 125 1.18 15.96 2.32
CA LEU A 125 0.81 17.36 2.06
C LEU A 125 -0.22 17.46 0.93
N PHE A 126 -0.09 16.68 -0.14
CA PHE A 126 -1.06 16.63 -1.22
C PHE A 126 -2.45 16.17 -0.75
N ARG A 127 -2.52 15.16 0.14
CA ARG A 127 -3.80 14.72 0.76
C ARG A 127 -4.43 15.80 1.61
N HIS A 128 -3.61 16.56 2.35
CA HIS A 128 -4.07 17.70 3.15
C HIS A 128 -4.67 18.84 2.31
N VAL A 129 -4.09 19.14 1.15
CA VAL A 129 -4.51 20.31 0.37
C VAL A 129 -5.56 19.99 -0.70
N LYS A 130 -5.50 18.80 -1.31
CA LYS A 130 -6.22 18.53 -2.58
C LYS A 130 -7.22 17.37 -2.52
N VAL A 131 -6.79 16.19 -2.07
CA VAL A 131 -7.61 14.98 -2.25
C VAL A 131 -8.75 14.90 -1.24
N LYS A 132 -8.44 15.07 0.04
CA LYS A 132 -9.38 14.82 1.14
C LYS A 132 -9.56 16.00 2.06
N GLN A 133 -8.74 17.04 1.88
CA GLN A 133 -8.66 18.18 2.79
C GLN A 133 -8.43 17.74 4.25
N THR A 134 -7.78 16.59 4.43
CA THR A 134 -7.57 15.97 5.73
C THR A 134 -6.67 16.86 6.57
N PRO A 135 -7.05 17.21 7.81
CA PRO A 135 -6.18 17.98 8.70
C PRO A 135 -4.80 17.32 8.83
N LEU A 136 -3.71 18.10 8.78
CA LEU A 136 -2.35 17.56 8.91
C LEU A 136 -2.15 16.76 10.20
N SER A 137 -2.88 17.08 11.27
CA SER A 137 -2.87 16.34 12.54
C SER A 137 -3.34 14.90 12.41
N GLU A 138 -4.19 14.60 11.43
CA GLU A 138 -4.76 13.28 11.17
C GLU A 138 -3.95 12.45 10.16
N ILE A 139 -2.99 13.06 9.49
CA ILE A 139 -2.08 12.37 8.56
C ILE A 139 -0.90 11.80 9.34
N GLN A 140 -0.85 10.47 9.42
CA GLN A 140 0.21 9.73 10.09
C GLN A 140 1.17 9.13 9.06
N LEU A 141 2.42 8.97 9.47
CA LEU A 141 3.46 8.27 8.75
C LEU A 141 3.98 7.13 9.62
N ILE A 142 4.03 5.92 9.06
CA ILE A 142 4.72 4.80 9.68
C ILE A 142 5.96 4.45 8.87
N MET A 143 7.02 4.13 9.59
CA MET A 143 8.27 3.58 9.06
C MET A 143 8.46 2.19 9.65
N ILE A 144 8.92 1.25 8.85
CA ILE A 144 9.26 -0.11 9.29
C ILE A 144 10.70 -0.44 8.86
N ASP A 145 11.38 -1.28 9.65
CA ASP A 145 12.65 -1.89 9.27
C ASP A 145 12.39 -3.24 8.59
N THR A 146 12.64 -3.33 7.29
CA THR A 146 12.26 -4.49 6.47
C THR A 146 13.01 -5.76 6.85
N ARG A 147 14.14 -5.64 7.56
CA ARG A 147 14.94 -6.78 8.04
C ARG A 147 14.25 -7.55 9.17
N GLU A 148 13.25 -6.95 9.80
CA GLU A 148 12.44 -7.58 10.87
C GLU A 148 11.30 -8.45 10.32
N PHE A 149 11.20 -8.57 9.00
CA PHE A 149 10.17 -9.33 8.31
C PHE A 149 10.79 -10.48 7.52
N PRO A 150 10.04 -11.58 7.30
CA PRO A 150 10.50 -12.66 6.43
C PRO A 150 10.86 -12.16 5.03
N LYS A 151 11.76 -12.89 4.36
CA LYS A 151 11.97 -12.70 2.93
C LYS A 151 10.63 -12.83 2.19
N GLN A 152 10.53 -12.17 1.03
CA GLN A 152 9.32 -12.15 0.21
C GLN A 152 8.10 -11.46 0.83
N THR A 153 8.27 -10.72 1.93
CA THR A 153 7.19 -9.87 2.46
C THR A 153 6.90 -8.67 1.55
N PHE A 154 7.94 -8.11 0.93
CA PHE A 154 7.85 -6.90 0.13
C PHE A 154 8.17 -7.21 -1.33
N LEU A 155 7.22 -6.92 -2.22
CA LEU A 155 7.39 -7.05 -3.66
C LEU A 155 7.58 -5.68 -4.28
N ARG A 156 8.68 -5.46 -4.99
CA ARG A 156 8.90 -4.21 -5.72
C ARG A 156 7.91 -4.10 -6.87
N ASP A 157 7.31 -2.91 -7.03
CA ASP A 157 6.33 -2.67 -8.09
C ASP A 157 6.90 -2.91 -9.50
N LEU A 158 8.14 -2.49 -9.75
CA LEU A 158 8.82 -2.65 -11.04
C LEU A 158 9.01 -4.12 -11.43
N ASP A 159 9.38 -4.97 -10.47
CA ASP A 159 9.57 -6.40 -10.70
C ASP A 159 8.21 -7.04 -11.04
N ALA A 160 7.16 -6.67 -10.29
CA ALA A 160 5.80 -7.12 -10.55
C ALA A 160 5.28 -6.65 -11.92
N ILE A 161 5.50 -5.38 -12.28
CA ILE A 161 5.13 -4.82 -13.58
C ILE A 161 5.82 -5.61 -14.69
N GLN A 162 7.13 -5.81 -14.58
CA GLN A 162 7.92 -6.51 -15.60
C GLN A 162 7.47 -7.96 -15.77
N TYR A 163 7.21 -8.66 -14.66
CA TYR A 163 6.73 -10.05 -14.68
C TYR A 163 5.34 -10.18 -15.32
N PHE A 164 4.40 -9.29 -14.96
CA PHE A 164 3.03 -9.36 -15.45
C PHE A 164 2.78 -8.64 -16.78
N LEU A 165 3.76 -7.91 -17.31
CA LEU A 165 3.65 -7.14 -18.55
C LEU A 165 3.11 -7.96 -19.74
N PRO A 166 3.57 -9.21 -20.00
CA PRO A 166 3.08 -10.00 -21.14
C PRO A 166 1.60 -10.38 -21.07
N TYR A 167 0.99 -10.28 -19.88
CA TYR A 167 -0.41 -10.64 -19.63
C TYR A 167 -1.32 -9.41 -19.58
N SER A 168 -0.78 -8.22 -19.81
CA SER A 168 -1.57 -7.00 -19.86
C SER A 168 -2.46 -7.00 -21.11
N THR A 169 -3.76 -6.79 -20.92
CA THR A 169 -4.74 -6.83 -22.03
C THR A 169 -4.69 -5.58 -22.93
N GLY A 170 -3.91 -4.56 -22.56
CA GLY A 170 -3.80 -3.29 -23.30
C GLY A 170 -5.06 -2.43 -23.29
N GLU A 171 -6.08 -2.81 -22.52
CA GLU A 171 -7.36 -2.09 -22.46
C GLU A 171 -7.29 -1.01 -21.39
N ALA A 172 -6.90 0.21 -21.77
CA ALA A 172 -7.16 1.39 -20.95
C ALA A 172 -8.68 1.65 -20.93
N VAL A 173 -9.39 1.09 -19.96
CA VAL A 173 -10.84 1.27 -19.86
C VAL A 173 -11.15 2.56 -19.10
N THR A 174 -11.76 3.53 -19.76
CA THR A 174 -12.40 4.66 -19.07
C THR A 174 -13.59 4.15 -18.27
N GLN A 175 -13.47 4.07 -16.95
CA GLN A 175 -14.59 3.79 -16.05
C GLN A 175 -15.05 5.09 -15.36
N PRO A 176 -16.30 5.14 -14.85
CA PRO A 176 -16.74 6.26 -14.02
C PRO A 176 -15.86 6.34 -12.76
N GLY A 177 -14.98 7.35 -12.69
CA GLY A 177 -14.05 7.54 -11.57
C GLY A 177 -12.58 7.73 -11.97
N GLY A 178 -12.21 7.58 -13.25
CA GLY A 178 -10.87 7.93 -13.75
C GLY A 178 -10.40 7.07 -14.93
N ARG A 179 -9.23 7.45 -15.48
CA ARG A 179 -8.46 6.63 -16.42
C ARG A 179 -7.49 5.77 -15.60
N TRP A 180 -7.54 4.46 -15.77
CA TRP A 180 -6.50 3.58 -15.23
C TRP A 180 -5.53 3.19 -16.33
N LEU A 181 -4.28 3.01 -15.94
CA LEU A 181 -3.17 2.76 -16.86
C LEU A 181 -2.92 1.26 -16.90
N ASP A 182 -2.75 0.71 -18.09
CA ASP A 182 -2.23 -0.64 -18.25
C ASP A 182 -0.77 -0.72 -17.75
N LEU A 183 -0.23 -1.95 -17.68
CA LEU A 183 1.13 -2.16 -17.14
C LEU A 183 2.20 -1.52 -18.02
N GLU A 184 1.99 -1.44 -19.34
CA GLU A 184 2.90 -0.81 -20.29
C GLU A 184 3.00 0.71 -20.07
N ALA A 185 1.87 1.38 -19.86
CA ALA A 185 1.83 2.80 -19.54
C ALA A 185 2.40 3.08 -18.14
N LEU A 186 2.12 2.22 -17.16
CA LEU A 186 2.72 2.31 -15.82
C LEU A 186 4.24 2.15 -15.88
N LYS A 187 4.74 1.16 -16.62
CA LYS A 187 6.17 0.95 -16.85
C LYS A 187 6.83 2.20 -17.42
N LYS A 188 6.28 2.78 -18.49
CA LYS A 188 6.79 4.02 -19.09
C LYS A 188 6.84 5.19 -18.11
N LYS A 189 5.79 5.38 -17.31
CA LYS A 189 5.77 6.44 -16.29
C LYS A 189 6.86 6.20 -15.23
N ARG A 190 7.04 4.96 -14.78
CA ARG A 190 8.04 4.58 -13.78
C ARG A 190 9.48 4.70 -14.31
N GLU A 191 9.72 4.38 -15.57
CA GLU A 191 11.05 4.51 -16.20
C GLU A 191 11.42 5.96 -16.55
N ALA A 192 10.43 6.84 -16.63
CA ALA A 192 10.63 8.27 -16.80
C ALA A 192 10.92 8.94 -15.44
N ASP A 193 10.18 10.00 -15.12
CA ASP A 193 10.36 10.82 -13.93
C ASP A 193 9.33 10.52 -12.82
N MET A 194 8.51 9.47 -12.98
CA MET A 194 7.42 9.13 -12.04
C MET A 194 7.66 7.85 -11.24
N TYR A 195 8.90 7.63 -10.81
CA TYR A 195 9.21 6.57 -9.84
C TYR A 195 9.36 7.09 -8.43
N PHE A 196 8.56 6.53 -7.52
CA PHE A 196 8.56 6.88 -6.10
C PHE A 196 8.93 5.71 -5.18
N GLY A 197 9.56 4.68 -5.72
CA GLY A 197 10.10 3.56 -4.93
C GLY A 197 9.01 2.71 -4.28
N GLU A 198 7.98 2.32 -5.03
CA GLU A 198 6.84 1.59 -4.47
C GLU A 198 7.16 0.12 -4.19
N TYR A 199 6.75 -0.35 -3.02
CA TYR A 199 6.80 -1.75 -2.60
C TYR A 199 5.41 -2.17 -2.14
N LEU A 200 5.06 -3.42 -2.41
CA LEU A 200 3.77 -4.01 -2.13
C LEU A 200 3.91 -5.00 -0.98
N THR A 201 2.90 -5.02 -0.13
CA THR A 201 2.62 -6.12 0.80
C THR A 201 1.24 -6.67 0.46
N GLN A 202 0.94 -7.88 0.88
CA GLN A 202 -0.38 -8.47 0.66
C GLN A 202 -1.00 -9.04 1.92
N GLY A 203 -2.31 -8.92 1.99
CA GLY A 203 -3.13 -9.39 3.09
C GLY A 203 -2.98 -8.52 4.35
N ARG A 204 -2.58 -9.15 5.46
CA ARG A 204 -2.39 -8.54 6.78
C ARG A 204 -0.93 -8.61 7.19
N LEU A 205 -0.30 -7.47 7.40
CA LEU A 205 1.06 -7.36 7.94
C LEU A 205 1.01 -6.98 9.42
N ASP A 206 1.54 -7.85 10.29
CA ASP A 206 1.75 -7.55 11.71
C ASP A 206 3.01 -6.70 11.88
N ILE A 207 2.84 -5.47 12.36
CA ILE A 207 3.93 -4.52 12.56
C ILE A 207 4.17 -4.22 14.04
N ARG A 208 3.53 -4.93 14.97
CA ARG A 208 3.67 -4.70 16.43
C ARG A 208 5.13 -4.73 16.85
N GLY A 209 5.60 -3.63 17.43
CA GLY A 209 6.97 -3.49 17.91
C GLY A 209 8.04 -3.39 16.81
N LYS A 210 7.65 -3.37 15.52
CA LYS A 210 8.53 -3.31 14.34
C LYS A 210 8.36 -2.02 13.53
N TYR A 211 7.76 -1.00 14.15
CA TYR A 211 7.44 0.26 13.50
C TYR A 211 7.94 1.45 14.32
N GLN A 212 8.18 2.55 13.62
CA GLN A 212 8.29 3.88 14.19
C GLN A 212 7.18 4.73 13.57
N GLU A 213 6.31 5.30 14.40
CA GLU A 213 5.30 6.26 13.94
C GLU A 213 5.81 7.68 14.10
N LEU A 214 5.52 8.48 13.07
CA LEU A 214 5.81 9.90 13.00
C LEU A 214 4.50 10.60 12.61
N ASN A 215 4.07 11.55 13.43
CA ASN A 215 2.99 12.45 13.03
C ASN A 215 3.56 13.54 12.11
N VAL A 216 3.00 13.75 10.92
CA VAL A 216 3.51 14.73 9.95
C VAL A 216 3.52 16.15 10.51
N SER A 217 2.60 16.48 11.42
CA SER A 217 2.60 17.78 12.11
C SER A 217 3.70 17.91 13.18
N ASN A 218 4.18 16.79 13.73
CA ASN A 218 5.06 16.72 14.91
C ASN A 218 6.17 15.66 14.78
N ILE A 219 6.94 15.66 13.69
CA ILE A 219 8.08 14.74 13.52
C ILE A 219 9.10 14.95 14.65
N LYS A 220 9.04 14.09 15.67
CA LYS A 220 9.99 14.03 16.77
C LYS A 220 10.98 12.91 16.49
N TYR A 221 12.15 13.27 15.95
CA TYR A 221 13.30 12.37 15.82
C TYR A 221 14.06 12.31 17.15
N ASP A 222 14.43 11.10 17.59
CA ASP A 222 15.38 10.89 18.68
C ASP A 222 16.82 11.01 18.14
N PRO A 223 17.54 12.11 18.42
CA PRO A 223 18.90 12.30 17.95
C PRO A 223 19.92 11.33 18.54
N MET A 224 19.57 10.61 19.62
CA MET A 224 20.43 9.59 20.22
C MET A 224 20.32 8.23 19.51
N SER A 225 19.33 8.05 18.63
CA SER A 225 19.12 6.77 17.93
C SER A 225 20.07 6.53 16.75
N GLU A 226 20.76 7.57 16.26
CA GLU A 226 21.66 7.58 15.08
C GLU A 226 21.08 6.96 13.78
N LYS A 227 19.79 6.61 13.75
CA LYS A 227 19.28 5.69 12.72
C LYS A 227 19.04 6.30 11.34
N MET A 228 18.98 7.62 11.16
CA MET A 228 18.76 8.24 9.82
C MET A 228 19.19 9.73 9.75
N ALA A 229 20.14 10.07 8.86
CA ALA A 229 20.56 11.45 8.61
C ALA A 229 19.48 12.26 7.83
N GLU A 230 18.65 11.57 7.06
CA GLU A 230 17.58 12.10 6.22
C GLU A 230 16.43 12.71 7.05
N LEU A 231 16.16 12.17 8.24
CA LEU A 231 15.15 12.70 9.16
C LEU A 231 15.55 14.05 9.77
N LYS A 232 16.86 14.31 9.92
CA LYS A 232 17.37 15.62 10.35
C LYS A 232 17.14 16.67 9.27
N GLN A 233 17.54 16.38 8.04
CA GLN A 233 17.29 17.26 6.88
C GLN A 233 15.80 17.50 6.70
N PHE A 234 14.97 16.47 6.91
CA PHE A 234 13.54 16.59 6.79
C PHE A 234 12.90 17.45 7.91
N ARG A 235 13.35 17.34 9.17
CA ARG A 235 12.93 18.26 10.24
C ARG A 235 13.24 19.71 9.83
N GLU A 236 14.44 19.95 9.32
CA GLU A 236 14.84 21.29 8.86
C GLU A 236 13.92 21.81 7.75
N VAL A 237 13.54 20.95 6.80
CA VAL A 237 12.54 21.26 5.75
C VAL A 237 11.16 21.53 6.34
N MET A 238 10.63 20.69 7.24
CA MET A 238 9.30 20.92 7.81
C MET A 238 9.24 22.13 8.73
N GLU A 239 10.29 22.39 9.50
CA GLU A 239 10.41 23.62 10.29
C GLU A 239 10.60 24.83 9.38
N SER A 240 11.18 24.68 8.18
CA SER A 240 11.18 25.72 7.15
C SER A 240 9.78 25.91 6.55
N VAL A 241 9.04 24.87 6.18
CA VAL A 241 7.64 24.97 5.69
C VAL A 241 6.70 25.57 6.74
N LYS A 242 6.90 25.27 8.02
CA LYS A 242 6.14 25.89 9.13
C LYS A 242 6.49 27.37 9.32
N ARG A 243 7.76 27.75 9.11
CA ARG A 243 8.24 29.15 9.22
C ARG A 243 7.86 29.99 7.99
N ASP A 244 7.98 29.40 6.81
CA ASP A 244 7.63 29.99 5.53
C ASP A 244 6.22 29.54 5.13
N ARG A 245 5.22 30.32 5.58
CA ARG A 245 4.02 30.48 4.76
C ARG A 245 4.42 31.17 3.46
N THR A 246 4.95 30.41 2.50
CA THR A 246 5.00 30.82 1.11
C THR A 246 4.46 29.67 0.27
N GLU A 247 3.30 29.92 -0.33
CA GLU A 247 2.51 29.00 -1.15
C GLU A 247 3.29 28.37 -2.33
N SER A 248 4.47 28.92 -2.68
CA SER A 248 5.27 28.58 -3.86
C SER A 248 5.79 27.12 -3.91
N LEU A 249 6.45 26.62 -2.85
CA LEU A 249 7.04 25.27 -2.85
C LEU A 249 6.00 24.16 -2.76
N LEU A 250 4.93 24.42 -1.99
CA LEU A 250 3.74 23.58 -1.99
C LEU A 250 3.11 23.56 -3.38
N THR A 251 2.94 24.71 -4.04
CA THR A 251 2.36 24.79 -5.39
C THR A 251 3.18 24.02 -6.43
N GLN A 252 4.51 24.07 -6.38
CA GLN A 252 5.36 23.27 -7.28
C GLN A 252 5.25 21.77 -7.03
N SER A 253 5.25 21.33 -5.77
CA SER A 253 5.07 19.92 -5.41
C SER A 253 3.67 19.42 -5.76
N LEU A 254 2.64 20.24 -5.53
CA LEU A 254 1.25 19.95 -5.90
C LEU A 254 1.09 19.88 -7.42
N SER A 255 1.72 20.78 -8.18
CA SER A 255 1.69 20.75 -9.65
C SER A 255 2.40 19.52 -10.22
N ALA A 256 3.52 19.11 -9.62
CA ALA A 256 4.19 17.87 -9.97
C ALA A 256 3.27 16.67 -9.71
N MET A 257 2.64 16.59 -8.53
CA MET A 257 1.68 15.53 -8.17
C MET A 257 0.43 15.52 -9.06
N GLU A 258 -0.11 16.69 -9.44
CA GLU A 258 -1.26 16.81 -10.34
C GLU A 258 -0.95 16.26 -11.75
N LYS A 259 0.28 16.45 -12.25
CA LYS A 259 0.73 15.83 -13.52
C LYS A 259 0.83 14.30 -13.42
N LEU A 260 0.96 13.74 -12.22
CA LEU A 260 0.98 12.29 -12.02
C LEU A 260 -0.43 11.68 -12.12
N THR A 261 -1.48 12.47 -11.81
CA THR A 261 -2.89 12.04 -11.76
C THR A 261 -3.69 12.18 -13.07
N VAL A 262 -3.05 12.62 -14.17
CA VAL A 262 -3.66 12.78 -15.51
C VAL A 262 -3.13 11.76 -16.51
#